data_AF-A7XE14-F1
#
_entry.id   AF-A7XE14-F1
#
_cell.length_a   1.000
_cell.length_b   1.000
_cell.length_c   1.000
_cell.angle_alpha   90.00
_cell.angle_beta   90.00
_cell.angle_gamma   90.00
#
_symmetry.space_group_name_H-M   'P 1'
#
loop_
_entity.id
_entity.type
_entity.pdbx_description
1 polymer ?
#
loop_
_entity_poly.entity_id
_entity_poly.type
_entity_poly.pdbx_seq_one_letter_code
_entity_poly.pdbx_strand_id
1 'polypeptide(L)'
;EPTIAETIEILKGLRERYENHHHVTITDAALQTAAELSARYIQDRNLPDKAIDLIDEAGARLRIKRLTAPPELKELDAKIARISADKDKAIKDQDFEKAAELRDSQEKLEQERKQKEQAWREGESDVKMVVDEDVIAQVISQSTGIPVFKLTQAESKKLLGMESELHKRIIGQDEAVSALSRSIRRTRVGLKDPQASVRVRFIFAGP
;
A
#
# COMPACT_ATOMS: atom_id res chain seq x y z
N GLU A 1 19.51 -1.89 21.81
CA GLU A 1 18.79 -1.40 20.62
C GLU A 1 19.09 0.10 20.51
N PRO A 2 19.47 0.61 19.32
CA PRO A 2 19.70 2.03 19.12
C PRO A 2 18.40 2.82 19.32
N THR A 3 18.55 4.09 19.64
CA THR A 3 17.44 5.04 19.69
C THR A 3 16.86 5.27 18.29
N ILE A 4 15.66 5.86 18.23
CA ILE A 4 15.03 6.25 16.96
C ILE A 4 15.96 7.21 16.19
N ALA A 5 16.55 8.19 16.87
CA ALA A 5 17.47 9.15 16.26
C ALA A 5 18.72 8.48 15.67
N GLU A 6 19.36 7.58 16.43
CA GLU A 6 20.50 6.78 15.94
C GLU A 6 20.12 5.90 14.75
N THR A 7 18.91 5.31 14.78
CA THR A 7 18.40 4.51 13.67
C THR A 7 18.23 5.34 12.40
N ILE A 8 17.72 6.57 12.51
CA ILE A 8 17.58 7.48 11.36
C ILE A 8 18.95 7.76 10.73
N GLU A 9 19.99 8.01 11.54
CA GLU A 9 21.35 8.23 11.04
C GLU A 9 21.93 6.97 10.36
N ILE A 10 21.68 5.78 10.93
CA ILE A 10 22.05 4.50 10.30
C ILE A 10 21.35 4.36 8.93
N LEU A 11 20.05 4.63 8.86
CA LEU A 11 19.28 4.56 7.62
C LEU A 11 19.77 5.57 6.58
N LYS A 12 20.18 6.77 6.98
CA LYS A 12 20.80 7.75 6.07
C LYS A 12 22.11 7.23 5.49
N GLY A 13 22.94 6.59 6.30
CA GLY A 13 24.19 5.97 5.84
C GLY A 13 23.98 4.80 4.87
N LEU A 14 22.84 4.11 4.97
CA LEU A 14 22.48 3.00 4.08
C LEU A 14 21.68 3.43 2.83
N ARG A 15 21.18 4.67 2.80
CA ARG A 15 20.27 5.18 1.77
C ARG A 15 20.75 4.88 0.36
N GLU A 16 21.94 5.37 0.02
CA GLU A 16 22.49 5.29 -1.34
C GLU A 16 22.57 3.84 -1.84
N ARG A 17 22.89 2.90 -0.95
CA ARG A 17 22.96 1.48 -1.29
C ARG A 17 21.58 0.91 -1.66
N TYR A 18 20.54 1.25 -0.91
CA TYR A 18 19.17 0.79 -1.18
C TYR A 18 18.54 1.50 -2.38
N GLU A 19 18.79 2.79 -2.55
CA GLU A 19 18.37 3.56 -3.72
C GLU A 19 18.93 2.94 -5.00
N ASN A 20 20.23 2.64 -5.01
CA ASN A 20 20.89 2.00 -6.15
C ASN A 20 20.40 0.56 -6.38
N HIS A 21 20.16 -0.21 -5.32
CA HIS A 21 19.71 -1.59 -5.45
C HIS A 21 18.28 -1.69 -6.03
N HIS A 22 17.38 -0.81 -5.63
CA HIS A 22 15.98 -0.83 -6.04
C HIS A 22 15.61 0.15 -7.16
N HIS A 23 16.56 1.01 -7.56
CA HIS A 23 16.33 2.12 -8.50
C HIS A 23 15.19 3.05 -8.04
N VAL A 24 15.20 3.40 -6.75
CA VAL A 24 14.23 4.31 -6.11
C VAL A 24 14.97 5.48 -5.47
N THR A 25 14.27 6.58 -5.20
CA THR A 25 14.74 7.66 -4.34
C THR A 25 14.04 7.56 -2.99
N ILE A 26 14.78 7.63 -1.88
CA ILE A 26 14.24 7.50 -0.53
C ILE A 26 14.28 8.86 0.16
N THR A 27 13.10 9.37 0.52
CA THR A 27 12.98 10.68 1.17
C THR A 27 13.46 10.64 2.64
N ASP A 28 13.91 11.78 3.17
CA ASP A 28 14.22 11.91 4.61
C ASP A 28 13.01 11.57 5.48
N ALA A 29 11.82 12.00 5.06
CA ALA A 29 10.56 11.71 5.73
C ALA A 29 10.25 10.22 5.78
N ALA A 30 10.56 9.46 4.73
CA ALA A 30 10.42 8.00 4.73
C ALA A 30 11.34 7.33 5.75
N LEU A 31 12.59 7.79 5.90
CA LEU A 31 13.52 7.22 6.89
C LEU A 31 13.03 7.47 8.32
N GLN A 32 12.59 8.70 8.60
CA GLN A 32 12.03 9.04 9.90
C GLN A 32 10.78 8.20 10.19
N THR A 33 9.87 8.11 9.23
CA THR A 33 8.64 7.33 9.33
C THR A 33 8.93 5.84 9.54
N ALA A 34 9.92 5.27 8.83
CA ALA A 34 10.32 3.87 8.99
C ALA A 34 10.83 3.60 10.41
N ALA A 35 11.67 4.48 10.97
CA ALA A 35 12.17 4.34 12.33
C ALA A 35 11.05 4.48 13.38
N GLU A 36 10.20 5.50 13.27
CA GLU A 36 9.13 5.76 14.24
C GLU A 36 8.03 4.70 14.21
N LEU A 37 7.55 4.34 13.02
CA LEU A 37 6.44 3.40 12.89
C LEU A 37 6.89 1.96 13.17
N SER A 38 8.10 1.55 12.77
CA SER A 38 8.62 0.23 13.14
C SER A 38 8.80 0.10 14.65
N ALA A 39 9.30 1.13 15.33
CA ALA A 39 9.40 1.15 16.79
C ALA A 39 8.03 1.02 17.47
N ARG A 40 6.98 1.63 16.89
CA ARG A 40 5.63 1.64 17.46
C ARG A 40 4.85 0.35 17.21
N TYR A 41 4.92 -0.19 16.00
CA TYR A 41 4.01 -1.24 15.53
C TYR A 41 4.66 -2.62 15.37
N ILE A 42 5.99 -2.70 15.26
CA ILE A 42 6.74 -3.96 15.15
C ILE A 42 7.52 -4.17 16.46
N GLN A 43 6.96 -4.97 17.36
CA GLN A 43 7.47 -5.16 18.73
C GLN A 43 8.30 -6.43 18.93
N ASP A 44 8.20 -7.38 18.02
CA ASP A 44 8.90 -8.65 18.01
C ASP A 44 10.34 -8.54 17.49
N ARG A 45 10.75 -7.34 17.04
CA ARG A 45 12.06 -7.06 16.47
C ARG A 45 12.66 -5.76 17.02
N ASN A 46 13.97 -5.68 16.92
CA ASN A 46 14.76 -4.55 17.41
C ASN A 46 15.16 -3.62 16.25
N LEU A 47 15.27 -2.32 16.52
CA LEU A 47 15.98 -1.36 15.69
C LEU A 47 17.48 -1.73 15.62
N PRO A 48 18.19 -1.34 14.55
CA PRO A 48 17.67 -0.66 13.35
C PRO A 48 17.06 -1.64 12.33
N ASP A 49 17.23 -2.95 12.54
CA ASP A 49 16.92 -4.04 11.62
C ASP A 49 15.48 -3.99 11.09
N LYS A 50 14.47 -3.87 11.97
CA LYS A 50 13.07 -3.73 11.54
C LYS A 50 12.77 -2.48 10.70
N ALA A 51 13.54 -1.41 10.85
CA ALA A 51 13.36 -0.20 10.06
C ALA A 51 14.04 -0.32 8.69
N ILE A 52 15.20 -0.99 8.65
CA ILE A 52 15.91 -1.33 7.41
C ILE A 52 15.03 -2.20 6.51
N ASP A 53 14.41 -3.23 7.08
CA ASP A 53 13.52 -4.13 6.33
C ASP A 53 12.33 -3.41 5.69
N LEU A 54 11.74 -2.42 6.38
CA LEU A 54 10.65 -1.64 5.81
C LEU A 54 11.09 -0.81 4.62
N ILE A 55 12.31 -0.24 4.67
CA ILE A 55 12.90 0.50 3.55
C ILE A 55 13.16 -0.45 2.38
N ASP A 56 13.71 -1.63 2.66
CA ASP A 56 14.02 -2.63 1.64
C ASP A 56 12.73 -3.13 0.96
N GLU A 57 11.72 -3.50 1.75
CA GLU A 57 10.42 -3.97 1.25
C GLU A 57 9.71 -2.87 0.45
N ALA A 58 9.75 -1.62 0.92
CA ALA A 58 9.19 -0.48 0.19
C ALA A 58 9.87 -0.27 -1.17
N GLY A 59 11.21 -0.32 -1.20
CA GLY A 59 11.99 -0.22 -2.44
C GLY A 59 11.68 -1.35 -3.41
N ALA A 60 11.73 -2.59 -2.94
CA ALA A 60 11.42 -3.78 -3.74
C ALA A 60 10.00 -3.73 -4.31
N ARG A 61 9.03 -3.29 -3.50
CA ARG A 61 7.63 -3.17 -3.91
C ARG A 61 7.44 -2.14 -5.02
N LEU A 62 8.06 -0.95 -4.92
CA LEU A 62 7.98 0.05 -5.98
C LEU A 62 8.62 -0.47 -7.28
N ARG A 63 9.76 -1.16 -7.17
CA ARG A 63 10.42 -1.80 -8.31
C ARG A 63 9.53 -2.86 -8.97
N ILE A 64 8.87 -3.72 -8.19
CA ILE A 64 7.93 -4.71 -8.71
C ILE A 64 6.73 -4.02 -9.39
N LYS A 65 6.16 -2.97 -8.77
CA LYS A 65 5.06 -2.22 -9.38
C LYS A 65 5.46 -1.61 -10.72
N ARG A 66 6.68 -1.10 -10.86
CA ARG A 66 7.20 -0.58 -12.13
C ARG A 66 7.41 -1.65 -13.19
N LEU A 67 7.85 -2.85 -12.80
CA LEU A 67 8.05 -3.98 -13.71
C LEU A 67 6.76 -4.72 -14.06
N THR A 68 5.69 -4.50 -13.29
CA THR A 68 4.39 -5.13 -13.53
C THR A 68 3.63 -4.33 -14.59
N ALA A 69 3.27 -5.00 -15.69
CA ALA A 69 2.50 -4.39 -16.77
C ALA A 69 1.21 -3.73 -16.22
N PRO A 70 0.91 -2.48 -16.63
CA PRO A 70 -0.32 -1.79 -16.24
C PRO A 70 -1.57 -2.64 -16.51
N PRO A 71 -2.64 -2.48 -15.71
CA PRO A 71 -3.89 -3.20 -15.92
C PRO A 71 -4.44 -3.00 -17.33
N GLU A 72 -4.25 -1.82 -17.93
CA GLU A 72 -4.64 -1.55 -19.32
C GLU A 72 -3.97 -2.46 -20.35
N LEU A 73 -2.68 -2.76 -20.19
CA LEU A 73 -1.98 -3.70 -21.09
C LEU A 73 -2.54 -5.12 -20.93
N LYS A 74 -2.86 -5.53 -19.68
CA LYS A 74 -3.50 -6.83 -19.42
C LYS A 74 -4.90 -6.92 -20.01
N GLU A 75 -5.67 -5.82 -20.00
CA GLU A 75 -6.98 -5.75 -20.66
C GLU A 75 -6.87 -5.85 -22.18
N LEU A 76 -5.88 -5.21 -22.79
CA LEU A 76 -5.58 -5.34 -24.21
C LEU A 76 -5.17 -6.78 -24.56
N ASP A 77 -4.31 -7.41 -23.78
CA ASP A 77 -3.94 -8.83 -23.94
C ASP A 77 -5.18 -9.74 -23.91
N ALA A 78 -6.09 -9.52 -22.96
CA ALA A 78 -7.33 -10.28 -22.87
C ALA A 78 -8.26 -10.05 -24.07
N LYS A 79 -8.35 -8.82 -24.60
CA LYS A 79 -9.13 -8.51 -25.80
C LYS A 79 -8.55 -9.16 -27.04
N ILE A 80 -7.22 -9.08 -27.23
CA ILE A 80 -6.52 -9.72 -28.35
C ILE A 80 -6.74 -11.23 -28.32
N ALA A 81 -6.63 -11.88 -27.15
CA ALA A 81 -6.87 -13.31 -27.01
C ALA A 81 -8.30 -13.72 -27.39
N ARG A 82 -9.30 -12.90 -27.01
CA ARG A 82 -10.71 -13.13 -27.41
C ARG A 82 -10.90 -13.01 -28.91
N ILE A 83 -10.41 -11.94 -29.52
CA ILE A 83 -10.52 -11.73 -30.98
C ILE A 83 -9.79 -12.82 -31.75
N SER A 84 -8.63 -13.27 -31.26
CA SER A 84 -7.91 -14.38 -31.87
C SER A 84 -8.74 -15.67 -31.87
N ALA A 85 -9.39 -15.99 -30.74
CA ALA A 85 -10.26 -17.16 -30.65
C ALA A 85 -11.50 -17.05 -31.56
N ASP A 86 -12.11 -15.86 -31.61
CA ASP A 86 -13.27 -15.59 -32.48
C ASP A 86 -12.90 -15.67 -33.97
N LYS A 87 -11.70 -15.20 -34.33
CA LYS A 87 -11.15 -15.30 -35.69
C LYS A 87 -10.92 -16.74 -36.08
N ASP A 88 -10.29 -17.54 -35.21
CA ASP A 88 -10.06 -18.97 -35.46
C ASP A 88 -11.37 -19.73 -35.62
N LYS A 89 -12.41 -19.33 -34.88
CA LYS A 89 -13.76 -19.86 -35.04
C LYS A 89 -14.36 -19.48 -36.40
N ALA A 90 -14.29 -18.22 -36.80
CA ALA A 90 -14.78 -17.75 -38.11
C ALA A 90 -14.08 -18.48 -39.28
N ILE A 91 -12.77 -18.73 -39.17
CA ILE A 91 -12.01 -19.51 -40.17
C ILE A 91 -12.54 -20.95 -40.25
N LYS A 92 -12.81 -21.60 -39.11
CA LYS A 92 -13.38 -22.96 -39.08
C LYS A 92 -14.77 -23.02 -39.68
N ASP A 93 -15.56 -21.97 -39.44
CA ASP A 93 -16.92 -21.82 -39.97
C ASP A 93 -16.93 -21.36 -41.45
N GLN A 94 -15.74 -21.17 -42.07
CA GLN A 94 -15.55 -20.66 -43.43
C GLN A 94 -16.13 -19.26 -43.68
N ASP A 95 -16.36 -18.49 -42.61
CA ASP A 95 -16.79 -17.10 -42.66
C ASP A 95 -15.56 -16.19 -42.83
N PHE A 96 -15.07 -16.12 -44.07
CA PHE A 96 -13.84 -15.40 -44.41
C PHE A 96 -13.96 -13.88 -44.30
N GLU A 97 -15.16 -13.33 -44.49
CA GLU A 97 -15.41 -11.89 -44.36
C GLU A 97 -15.28 -11.46 -42.90
N LYS A 98 -15.94 -12.17 -41.99
CA LYS A 98 -15.79 -11.94 -40.54
C LYS A 98 -14.38 -12.21 -40.05
N ALA A 99 -13.70 -13.24 -40.57
CA ALA A 99 -12.31 -13.51 -40.22
C ALA A 99 -11.38 -12.36 -40.64
N ALA A 100 -11.64 -11.70 -41.78
CA ALA A 100 -10.90 -10.52 -42.22
C ALA A 100 -11.14 -9.31 -41.29
N GLU A 101 -12.39 -9.04 -40.92
CA GLU A 101 -12.70 -7.95 -39.97
C GLU A 101 -12.03 -8.16 -38.60
N LEU A 102 -12.04 -9.39 -38.10
CA LEU A 102 -11.40 -9.75 -36.83
C LEU A 102 -9.88 -9.68 -36.92
N ARG A 103 -9.28 -10.01 -38.08
CA ARG A 103 -7.85 -9.82 -38.32
C ARG A 103 -7.47 -8.34 -38.27
N ASP A 104 -8.18 -7.48 -38.96
CA ASP A 104 -7.90 -6.04 -38.97
C ASP A 104 -8.07 -5.43 -37.58
N SER A 105 -9.09 -5.89 -36.83
CA SER A 105 -9.33 -5.49 -35.44
C SER A 105 -8.21 -5.95 -34.51
N GLN A 106 -7.73 -7.19 -34.68
CA GLN A 106 -6.60 -7.72 -33.94
C GLN A 106 -5.33 -6.89 -34.19
N GLU A 107 -5.02 -6.58 -35.45
CA GLU A 107 -3.83 -5.81 -35.83
C GLU A 107 -3.85 -4.41 -35.21
N LYS A 108 -5.02 -3.74 -35.21
CA LYS A 108 -5.19 -2.44 -34.53
C LYS A 108 -4.91 -2.52 -33.02
N LEU A 109 -5.45 -3.53 -32.35
CA LEU A 109 -5.22 -3.71 -30.90
C LEU A 109 -3.76 -4.07 -30.59
N GLU A 110 -3.10 -4.87 -31.43
CA GLU A 110 -1.68 -5.20 -31.28
C GLU A 110 -0.80 -3.96 -31.47
N GLN A 111 -1.13 -3.09 -32.42
CA GLN A 111 -0.45 -1.80 -32.59
C GLN A 111 -0.66 -0.88 -31.38
N GLU A 112 -1.90 -0.74 -30.89
CA GLU A 112 -2.20 0.06 -29.69
C GLU A 112 -1.44 -0.48 -28.46
N ARG A 113 -1.44 -1.81 -28.26
CA ARG A 113 -0.69 -2.47 -27.19
C ARG A 113 0.80 -2.18 -27.30
N LYS A 114 1.38 -2.27 -28.50
CA LYS A 114 2.80 -2.01 -28.72
C LYS A 114 3.17 -0.55 -28.42
N GLN A 115 2.32 0.40 -28.82
CA GLN A 115 2.51 1.82 -28.51
C GLN A 115 2.47 2.06 -26.99
N LYS A 116 1.47 1.52 -26.29
CA LYS A 116 1.35 1.64 -24.83
C LYS A 116 2.47 0.93 -24.08
N GLU A 117 2.92 -0.23 -24.55
CA GLU A 117 4.07 -0.93 -23.98
C GLU A 117 5.36 -0.13 -24.15
N GLN A 118 5.55 0.47 -25.32
CA GLN A 118 6.71 1.32 -25.59
C GLN A 118 6.69 2.58 -24.70
N ALA A 119 5.55 3.27 -24.59
CA ALA A 119 5.37 4.41 -23.69
C ALA A 119 5.66 4.04 -22.22
N TRP A 120 5.17 2.89 -21.76
CA TRP A 120 5.44 2.38 -20.42
C TRP A 120 6.92 2.07 -20.19
N ARG A 121 7.61 1.46 -21.17
CA ARG A 121 9.04 1.17 -21.11
C ARG A 121 9.90 2.43 -21.14
N GLU A 122 9.49 3.44 -21.91
CA GLU A 122 10.19 4.73 -22.04
C GLU A 122 10.01 5.64 -20.82
N GLY A 123 9.21 5.22 -19.84
CA GLY A 123 9.16 5.86 -18.52
C GLY A 123 7.88 6.62 -18.21
N GLU A 124 6.85 6.56 -19.06
CA GLU A 124 5.48 6.99 -18.71
C GLU A 124 4.80 6.00 -17.74
N SER A 125 5.56 5.39 -16.83
CA SER A 125 4.95 4.74 -15.69
C SER A 125 4.56 5.84 -14.70
N ASP A 126 3.27 6.05 -14.46
CA ASP A 126 2.73 6.90 -13.38
C ASP A 126 3.23 6.50 -11.97
N VAL A 127 3.93 5.37 -11.86
CA VAL A 127 4.56 4.90 -10.64
C VAL A 127 5.77 5.78 -10.32
N LYS A 128 5.59 6.71 -9.39
CA LYS A 128 6.70 7.45 -8.78
C LYS A 128 7.67 6.45 -8.13
N MET A 129 8.92 6.45 -8.57
CA MET A 129 10.01 5.65 -7.97
C MET A 129 10.58 6.33 -6.72
N VAL A 130 9.69 6.84 -5.87
CA VAL A 130 10.04 7.58 -4.65
C VAL A 130 9.43 6.85 -3.46
N VAL A 131 10.27 6.43 -2.53
CA VAL A 131 9.85 5.94 -1.22
C VAL A 131 9.60 7.15 -0.32
N ASP A 132 8.33 7.43 -0.10
CA ASP A 132 7.83 8.42 0.83
C ASP A 132 7.24 7.76 2.09
N GLU A 133 6.81 8.60 3.02
CA GLU A 133 6.15 8.22 4.26
C GLU A 133 4.86 7.41 4.05
N ASP A 134 4.12 7.65 2.96
CA ASP A 134 2.89 6.92 2.64
C ASP A 134 3.19 5.50 2.16
N VAL A 135 4.26 5.31 1.37
CA VAL A 135 4.73 3.97 0.97
C VAL A 135 5.13 3.15 2.19
N ILE A 136 5.86 3.75 3.15
CA ILE A 136 6.26 3.08 4.40
C ILE A 136 5.05 2.70 5.24
N ALA A 137 4.10 3.63 5.41
CA ALA A 137 2.84 3.36 6.10
C ALA A 137 2.05 2.21 5.44
N GLN A 138 2.01 2.16 4.11
CA GLN A 138 1.38 1.08 3.37
C GLN A 138 2.05 -0.27 3.65
N VAL A 139 3.39 -0.33 3.64
CA VAL A 139 4.13 -1.57 3.92
C VAL A 139 3.82 -2.06 5.33
N ILE A 140 3.94 -1.22 6.35
CA ILE A 140 3.64 -1.61 7.74
C ILE A 140 2.19 -2.05 7.88
N SER A 141 1.24 -1.37 7.23
CA SER A 141 -0.17 -1.74 7.29
C SER A 141 -0.42 -3.13 6.71
N GLN A 142 0.35 -3.56 5.72
CA GLN A 142 0.22 -4.88 5.14
C GLN A 142 0.91 -5.94 5.99
N SER A 143 2.12 -5.66 6.48
CA SER A 143 2.88 -6.61 7.28
C SER A 143 2.27 -6.84 8.67
N THR A 144 1.69 -5.79 9.28
CA THR A 144 1.07 -5.88 10.62
C THR A 144 -0.45 -6.06 10.59
N GLY A 145 -1.10 -5.80 9.45
CA GLY A 145 -2.56 -5.73 9.33
C GLY A 145 -3.20 -4.51 10.02
N ILE A 146 -2.41 -3.63 10.64
CA ILE A 146 -2.89 -2.45 11.36
C ILE A 146 -2.82 -1.24 10.42
N PRO A 147 -3.94 -0.56 10.10
CA PRO A 147 -3.90 0.65 9.28
C PRO A 147 -3.07 1.76 9.93
N VAL A 148 -2.00 2.17 9.25
CA VAL A 148 -1.01 3.16 9.72
C VAL A 148 -1.10 4.47 8.92
N PHE A 149 -2.30 4.89 8.56
CA PHE A 149 -2.45 6.17 7.88
C PHE A 149 -2.23 7.32 8.86
N LYS A 150 -1.66 8.44 8.37
CA LYS A 150 -1.89 9.74 9.01
C LYS A 150 -3.38 9.87 9.27
N LEU A 151 -3.79 10.46 10.38
CA LEU A 151 -5.20 10.65 10.74
C LEU A 151 -5.90 11.41 9.60
N THR A 152 -6.38 10.68 8.60
CA THR A 152 -7.01 11.27 7.42
C THR A 152 -8.31 11.90 7.89
N GLN A 153 -8.84 12.88 7.16
CA GLN A 153 -10.18 13.40 7.47
C GLN A 153 -11.22 12.26 7.58
N ALA A 154 -11.06 11.20 6.79
CA ALA A 154 -11.89 10.00 6.86
C ALA A 154 -11.72 9.21 8.17
N GLU A 155 -10.49 9.04 8.66
CA GLU A 155 -10.22 8.39 9.95
C GLU A 155 -10.68 9.24 11.13
N SER A 156 -10.45 10.56 11.08
CA SER A 156 -10.98 11.52 12.07
C SER A 156 -12.50 11.43 12.17
N LYS A 157 -13.18 11.40 11.01
CA LYS A 157 -14.64 11.22 10.95
C LYS A 157 -15.09 9.88 11.53
N LYS A 158 -14.35 8.79 11.27
CA LYS A 158 -14.62 7.49 11.88
C LYS A 158 -14.40 7.48 13.39
N LEU A 159 -13.36 8.15 13.89
CA LEU A 159 -13.09 8.27 15.33
C LEU A 159 -14.18 9.10 16.04
N LEU A 160 -14.63 10.18 15.42
CA LEU A 160 -15.75 10.98 15.92
C LEU A 160 -17.05 10.17 15.96
N GLY A 161 -17.33 9.39 14.91
CA GLY A 161 -18.51 8.52 14.82
C GLY A 161 -18.38 7.14 15.48
N MET A 162 -17.24 6.81 16.09
CA MET A 162 -16.93 5.47 16.62
C MET A 162 -17.98 4.98 17.62
N GLU A 163 -18.39 5.86 18.53
CA GLU A 163 -19.35 5.56 19.59
C GLU A 163 -20.71 5.18 19.00
N SER A 164 -21.20 5.98 18.04
CA SER A 164 -22.45 5.68 17.32
C SER A 164 -22.39 4.41 16.48
N GLU A 165 -21.24 4.09 15.87
CA GLU A 165 -21.08 2.84 15.11
C GLU A 165 -21.05 1.60 16.01
N LEU A 166 -20.44 1.71 17.20
CA LEU A 166 -20.42 0.63 18.18
C LEU A 166 -21.83 0.36 18.72
N HIS A 167 -22.63 1.40 18.96
CA HIS A 167 -24.03 1.26 19.40
C HIS A 167 -24.97 0.59 18.38
N LYS A 168 -24.60 0.52 17.10
CA LYS A 168 -25.36 -0.28 16.12
C LYS A 168 -25.21 -1.79 16.34
N ARG A 169 -24.13 -2.21 17.00
CA ARG A 169 -23.80 -3.63 17.23
C ARG A 169 -23.91 -4.03 18.69
N ILE A 170 -23.68 -3.10 19.62
CA ILE A 170 -23.70 -3.32 21.06
C ILE A 170 -24.95 -2.64 21.61
N ILE A 171 -25.85 -3.45 22.16
CA ILE A 171 -27.10 -2.99 22.78
C ILE A 171 -26.85 -2.83 24.28
N GLY A 172 -27.14 -1.63 24.81
CA GLY A 172 -26.81 -1.27 26.20
C GLY A 172 -25.31 -1.01 26.39
N GLN A 173 -24.86 -1.03 27.66
CA GLN A 173 -23.45 -0.80 28.04
C GLN A 173 -22.90 0.58 27.60
N ASP A 174 -23.73 1.62 27.66
CA ASP A 174 -23.38 2.98 27.20
C ASP A 174 -22.10 3.51 27.87
N GLU A 175 -21.94 3.26 29.17
CA GLU A 175 -20.76 3.68 29.92
C GLU A 175 -19.47 3.02 29.41
N ALA A 176 -19.51 1.72 29.13
CA ALA A 176 -18.36 0.99 28.61
C ALA A 176 -17.98 1.45 27.19
N VAL A 177 -18.98 1.60 26.31
CA VAL A 177 -18.77 2.05 24.92
C VAL A 177 -18.21 3.47 24.87
N SER A 178 -18.72 4.37 25.72
CA SER A 178 -18.24 5.75 25.82
C SER A 178 -16.80 5.81 26.35
N ALA A 179 -16.50 5.06 27.42
CA ALA A 179 -15.16 4.97 28.01
C ALA A 179 -14.12 4.43 27.02
N LEU A 180 -14.45 3.36 26.29
CA LEU A 180 -13.62 2.79 25.22
C LEU A 180 -13.37 3.80 24.11
N SER A 181 -14.44 4.37 23.56
CA SER A 181 -14.38 5.33 22.45
C SER A 181 -13.52 6.54 22.82
N ARG A 182 -13.69 7.09 24.03
CA ARG A 182 -12.88 8.21 24.54
C ARG A 182 -11.40 7.86 24.68
N SER A 183 -11.09 6.67 25.21
CA SER A 183 -9.72 6.22 25.41
C SER A 183 -8.99 5.94 24.10
N ILE A 184 -9.67 5.32 23.13
CA ILE A 184 -9.16 5.07 21.78
C ILE A 184 -8.93 6.39 21.05
N ARG A 185 -9.91 7.31 21.06
CA ARG A 185 -9.76 8.65 20.46
C ARG A 185 -8.52 9.36 20.99
N ARG A 186 -8.36 9.42 22.32
CA ARG A 186 -7.22 10.09 22.99
C ARG A 186 -5.86 9.51 22.58
N THR A 187 -5.79 8.19 22.47
CA THR A 187 -4.55 7.50 22.05
C THR A 187 -4.23 7.76 20.60
N ARG A 188 -5.25 7.78 19.73
CA ARG A 188 -5.09 7.94 18.28
C ARG A 188 -4.72 9.38 17.88
N VAL A 189 -5.14 10.38 18.64
CA VAL A 189 -4.75 11.80 18.43
C VAL A 189 -3.44 12.19 19.14
N GLY A 190 -2.70 11.24 19.73
CA GLY A 190 -1.41 11.50 20.35
C GLY A 190 -1.47 12.29 21.67
N LEU A 191 -2.64 12.50 22.26
CA LEU A 191 -2.83 13.22 23.54
C LEU A 191 -2.57 12.30 24.76
N LYS A 192 -1.48 11.54 24.71
CA LYS A 192 -1.08 10.55 25.73
C LYS A 192 0.12 11.03 26.53
N ASP A 193 0.17 10.62 27.79
CA ASP A 193 1.33 10.77 28.67
C ASP A 193 2.53 9.97 28.11
N PRO A 194 3.72 10.59 27.91
CA PRO A 194 4.93 9.94 27.39
C PRO A 194 5.36 8.69 28.18
N GLN A 195 5.03 8.60 29.47
CA GLN A 195 5.40 7.50 30.37
C GLN A 195 4.43 6.29 30.30
N ALA A 196 3.28 6.42 29.61
CA ALA A 196 2.27 5.37 29.58
C ALA A 196 2.48 4.39 28.40
N SER A 197 2.72 3.10 28.71
CA SER A 197 2.91 2.00 27.75
C SER A 197 1.95 2.05 26.55
N VAL A 198 2.45 1.99 25.31
CA VAL A 198 1.76 2.26 24.02
C VAL A 198 0.34 1.67 23.90
N ARG A 199 0.08 0.51 24.49
CA ARG A 199 -1.25 -0.14 24.51
C ARG A 199 -2.18 0.47 25.56
N VAL A 200 -3.35 0.94 25.12
CA VAL A 200 -4.50 1.09 26.04
C VAL A 200 -4.90 -0.31 26.49
N ARG A 201 -4.88 -0.55 27.80
CA ARG A 201 -5.34 -1.80 28.38
C ARG A 201 -6.77 -1.60 28.87
N PHE A 202 -7.66 -2.46 28.41
CA PHE A 202 -9.03 -2.49 28.86
C PHE A 202 -9.24 -3.78 29.66
N ILE A 203 -9.90 -3.65 30.80
CA ILE A 203 -10.45 -4.79 31.54
C ILE A 203 -11.94 -4.67 31.37
N PHE A 204 -12.55 -5.69 30.77
CA PHE A 204 -13.99 -5.82 30.71
C PHE A 204 -14.40 -6.66 31.91
N ALA A 205 -15.15 -6.06 32.82
CA ALA A 205 -15.65 -6.72 34.02
C ALA A 205 -17.18 -6.70 33.97
N GLY A 206 -17.78 -7.88 34.06
CA GLY A 206 -19.22 -8.10 34.11
C GLY A 206 -19.49 -9.60 34.30
N PRO A 207 -20.68 -9.98 34.81
CA PRO A 207 -21.18 -11.34 34.67
C PRO A 207 -21.54 -11.68 33.21
#